data_AF-A0A382YDY6-F1
#
_entry.id   AF-A0A382YDY6-F1
#
_cell.length_a   1.000
_cell.length_b   1.000
_cell.length_c   1.000
_cell.angle_alpha   90.00
_cell.angle_beta   90.00
_cell.angle_gamma   90.00
#
_symmetry.space_group_name_H-M   'P 1'
#
loop_
_entity.id
_entity.type
_entity.pdbx_description
1 polymer ?
#
loop_
_entity_poly.entity_id
_entity_poly.type
_entity_poly.pdbx_seq_one_letter_code
_entity_poly.pdbx_strand_id
1 'polypeptide(L)' 'KFSRSWTLADDVVVDAAKMKDGMLSIHLERVVPEEKKPRTITIK' A
#
# COMPACT_ATOMS: atom_id res chain seq x y z
N LYS A 1 -22.89 14.37 -5.19
CA LYS A 1 -22.03 13.55 -4.32
C LYS A 1 -21.05 12.80 -5.20
N PHE A 2 -19.74 12.95 -4.98
CA PHE A 2 -18.69 12.31 -5.77
C PHE A 2 -18.10 11.16 -4.94
N SER A 3 -18.16 9.94 -5.46
CA SER A 3 -17.55 8.77 -4.86
C SER A 3 -16.72 8.08 -5.94
N ARG A 4 -15.40 8.08 -5.77
CA ARG A 4 -14.50 7.26 -6.58
C ARG A 4 -14.04 6.08 -5.74
N SER A 5 -14.13 4.90 -6.32
CA SER A 5 -13.64 3.65 -5.76
C SER A 5 -12.48 3.18 -6.63
N TRP A 6 -11.37 2.81 -6.02
CA TRP A 6 -10.20 2.25 -6.71
C TRP A 6 -9.90 0.88 -6.13
N THR A 7 -9.48 -0.05 -6.97
CA THR A 7 -8.96 -1.35 -6.54
C THR A 7 -7.46 -1.21 -6.31
N LEU A 8 -7.05 -1.29 -5.06
CA LEU A 8 -5.64 -1.32 -4.67
C LEU A 8 -5.12 -2.76 -4.79
N ALA A 9 -3.84 -2.94 -5.10
CA ALA A 9 -3.21 -4.25 -5.05
C ALA A 9 -3.05 -4.70 -3.58
N ASP A 10 -3.04 -6.01 -3.33
CA ASP A 10 -3.01 -6.58 -1.97
C ASP A 10 -1.80 -6.11 -1.13
N ASP A 11 -0.70 -5.77 -1.81
CA ASP A 11 0.55 -5.29 -1.21
C ASP A 11 0.54 -3.76 -0.92
N VAL A 12 -0.60 -3.06 -1.06
CA VAL A 12 -0.69 -1.59 -0.90
C VAL A 12 -1.55 -1.23 0.31
N VAL A 13 -0.93 -0.57 1.30
CA VAL A 13 -1.58 -0.10 2.52
C VAL A 13 -1.75 1.42 2.45
N VAL A 14 -2.92 1.92 2.87
CA VAL A 14 -3.19 3.36 2.99
C VAL A 14 -2.64 3.83 4.34
N ASP A 15 -1.61 4.67 4.32
CA ASP A 15 -0.99 5.19 5.55
C ASP A 15 -1.73 6.44 6.05
N ALA A 16 -2.06 7.37 5.14
CA ALA A 16 -2.75 8.59 5.51
C ALA A 16 -3.57 9.20 4.36
N ALA A 17 -4.67 9.86 4.69
CA ALA A 17 -5.41 10.72 3.77
C ALA A 17 -5.46 12.14 4.32
N LYS A 18 -5.03 13.12 3.53
CA LYS A 18 -5.05 14.54 3.88
C LYS A 18 -5.77 15.34 2.79
N MET A 19 -6.61 16.27 3.21
CA MET A 19 -7.26 17.23 2.33
C MET A 19 -6.74 18.63 2.64
N LYS A 20 -6.04 19.25 1.69
CA LYS A 20 -5.47 20.59 1.85
C LYS A 20 -5.63 21.39 0.56
N ASP A 21 -6.08 22.64 0.67
CA ASP A 21 -6.26 23.58 -0.46
C ASP A 21 -7.13 23.01 -1.60
N GLY A 22 -8.11 22.17 -1.26
CA GLY A 22 -8.99 21.51 -2.24
C GLY A 22 -8.40 20.26 -2.91
N MET A 23 -7.16 19.89 -2.59
CA MET A 23 -6.51 18.67 -3.06
C MET A 23 -6.61 17.55 -2.01
N LEU A 24 -7.06 16.37 -2.44
CA LEU A 24 -7.01 15.15 -1.64
C LEU A 24 -5.70 14.42 -1.94
N SER A 25 -4.79 14.38 -0.97
CA SER A 25 -3.54 13.61 -1.01
C SER A 25 -3.70 12.34 -0.19
N ILE A 26 -3.54 11.19 -0.83
CA ILE A 26 -3.58 9.88 -0.18
C ILE A 26 -2.16 9.31 -0.23
N HIS A 27 -1.58 9.05 0.94
CA HIS A 27 -0.32 8.36 1.10
C HIS A 27 -0.58 6.85 1.02
N LEU A 28 -0.01 6.22 0.00
CA LEU A 28 -0.08 4.80 -0.26
C LEU A 28 1.33 4.25 -0.12
N GLU A 29 1.50 3.24 0.73
CA GLU A 29 2.77 2.55 0.90
C GLU A 29 2.66 1.12 0.36
N ARG A 30 3.70 0.68 -0.36
CA ARG A 30 3.78 -0.69 -0.85
C ARG A 30 4.51 -1.54 0.20
N VAL A 31 3.77 -2.34 0.93
CA VAL A 31 4.31 -3.30 1.90
C VAL A 31 4.60 -4.60 1.14
N VAL A 32 5.88 -4.97 0.99
CA VAL A 32 6.23 -6.31 0.53
C VAL A 32 5.98 -7.28 1.68
N PRO A 33 5.05 -8.25 1.56
CA PRO A 33 4.81 -9.22 2.61
C PRO A 33 6.10 -9.98 2.93
N GLU A 34 6.43 -10.10 4.22
CA GLU A 34 7.61 -10.88 4.66
C GLU A 34 7.52 -12.36 4.22
N GLU A 35 6.35 -12.86 3.86
CA GLU A 35 6.16 -14.20 3.28
C GLU A 35 6.82 -14.37 1.90
N LYS A 36 7.10 -13.26 1.19
CA LYS A 36 7.91 -13.25 -0.03
C LYS A 36 9.41 -13.13 0.25
N LYS A 37 9.85 -13.08 1.52
CA LYS A 37 11.29 -13.15 1.83
C LYS A 37 11.80 -14.51 1.32
N PRO A 38 12.79 -14.52 0.42
CA PRO A 38 13.36 -15.77 -0.07
C PRO A 38 13.93 -16.51 1.13
N ARG A 39 13.30 -17.65 1.48
CA ARG A 39 13.82 -18.56 2.51
C ARG A 39 15.19 -19.02 2.03
N THR A 40 16.24 -18.57 2.70
CA THR A 40 17.62 -18.98 2.39
C THR A 40 17.77 -20.43 2.82
N ILE A 41 17.69 -21.36 1.87
CA ILE A 41 17.91 -22.79 2.15
C ILE A 41 19.40 -22.95 2.45
N THR A 42 19.75 -23.12 3.73
CA THR A 42 21.13 -23.45 4.13
C THR A 42 21.33 -24.93 3.84
N ILE A 43 22.05 -25.26 2.77
CA ILE A 43 22.49 -26.62 2.49
C ILE A 43 23.59 -26.94 3.50
N LYS A 44 23.38 -27.96 4.33
CA LYS A 44 24.37 -28.46 5.30
C LYS A 44 24.88 -29.82 4.86
#